data_AF-A0A2S2NWU2-F1
#
_entry.id   AF-A0A2S2NWU2-F1
#
_cell.length_a   1.000
_cell.length_b   1.000
_cell.length_c   1.000
_cell.angle_alpha   90.00
_cell.angle_beta   90.00
_cell.angle_gamma   90.00
#
_symmetry.space_group_name_H-M   'P 1'
#
loop_
_entity.id
_entity.type
_entity.pdbx_description
1 polymer ?
#
loop_
_entity_poly.entity_id
_entity_poly.type
_entity_poly.pdbx_seq_one_letter_code
_entity_poly.pdbx_strand_id
1 'polypeptide(L)'
;HGCFGYYLHKYKKREDPACVDCGSPVDNAEHTLFRCDRWWRHRRELEVRIGAALEPDTMVSKMLEKTDHWNAVKTYAGMVLSTKEEEERQVQKIARAAGVR
;
A
#
# COMPACT_ATOMS: atom_id res chain seq x y z
N HIS A 1 0.19 7.38 11.86
CA HIS A 1 -0.82 8.28 11.28
C HIS A 1 -0.94 8.20 9.75
N GLY A 2 -0.60 7.05 9.14
CA GLY A 2 -1.02 6.65 7.80
C GLY A 2 -0.38 7.41 6.63
N CYS A 3 -0.09 6.68 5.55
CA CYS A 3 0.18 7.20 4.21
C CYS A 3 -1.01 6.98 3.25
N PHE A 4 -2.14 6.58 3.82
CA PHE A 4 -3.36 6.17 3.13
C PHE A 4 -4.34 7.33 3.07
N GLY A 5 -4.82 7.66 1.86
CA GLY A 5 -5.81 8.71 1.63
C GLY A 5 -7.01 8.63 2.56
N TYR A 6 -7.58 7.43 2.76
CA TYR A 6 -8.70 7.23 3.68
C TYR A 6 -8.41 7.72 5.11
N TYR A 7 -7.23 7.42 5.63
CA TYR A 7 -6.83 7.85 6.97
C TYR A 7 -6.53 9.36 7.00
N LEU A 8 -5.83 9.88 6.00
CA LEU A 8 -5.51 11.31 5.92
C LEU A 8 -6.78 12.17 5.85
N HIS A 9 -7.75 11.76 5.04
CA HIS A 9 -9.06 12.40 4.96
C HIS A 9 -9.82 12.34 6.29
N LYS A 10 -9.87 11.15 6.95
CA LYS A 10 -10.52 10.99 8.27
C LYS A 10 -10.01 11.99 9.32
N TYR A 11 -8.73 12.37 9.26
CA TYR A 11 -8.12 13.34 10.18
C TYR A 11 -7.95 14.74 9.56
N LYS A 12 -8.67 15.04 8.47
CA LYS A 12 -8.69 16.36 7.80
C LYS A 12 -7.30 16.84 7.37
N LYS A 13 -6.43 15.90 6.97
CA LYS A 13 -5.12 16.17 6.36
C LYS A 13 -5.15 16.12 4.83
N ARG A 14 -6.26 15.64 4.26
CA ARG A 14 -6.58 15.65 2.83
C ARG A 14 -8.06 15.89 2.67
N GLU A 15 -8.44 16.46 1.53
CA GLU A 15 -9.84 16.68 1.15
C GLU A 15 -10.49 15.43 0.53
N ASP A 16 -9.70 14.53 -0.06
CA ASP A 16 -10.18 13.35 -0.76
C ASP A 16 -9.56 12.06 -0.18
N PRO A 17 -10.37 11.03 0.16
CA PRO A 17 -9.88 9.72 0.60
C PRO A 17 -9.37 8.81 -0.53
N ALA A 18 -9.55 9.20 -1.80
CA ALA A 18 -9.22 8.40 -2.95
C ALA A 18 -7.72 8.11 -3.10
N CYS A 19 -7.42 7.00 -3.76
CA CYS A 19 -6.05 6.63 -4.10
C CYS A 19 -5.53 7.54 -5.20
N VAL A 20 -4.52 8.34 -4.88
CA VAL A 20 -3.86 9.24 -5.84
C VAL A 20 -3.24 8.49 -7.02
N ASP A 21 -2.94 7.20 -6.86
CA ASP A 21 -2.23 6.41 -7.84
C ASP A 21 -3.15 5.76 -8.89
N CYS A 22 -4.38 5.40 -8.52
CA CYS A 22 -5.31 4.66 -9.41
C CYS A 22 -6.75 5.16 -9.37
N GLY A 23 -7.07 6.19 -8.59
CA GLY A 23 -8.41 6.78 -8.52
C GLY A 23 -9.45 5.96 -7.75
N SER A 24 -9.08 4.83 -7.13
CA SER A 24 -9.98 4.08 -6.25
C SER A 24 -10.56 4.99 -5.16
N PRO A 25 -11.87 4.93 -4.86
CA PRO A 25 -12.50 5.83 -3.88
C PRO A 25 -12.02 5.60 -2.44
N VAL A 26 -11.35 4.48 -2.18
CA VAL A 26 -10.77 4.15 -0.88
C VAL A 26 -9.31 3.80 -1.06
N ASP A 27 -8.44 4.64 -0.47
CA ASP A 27 -7.02 4.32 -0.28
C ASP A 27 -6.80 3.83 1.16
N ASN A 28 -6.73 2.51 1.34
CA ASN A 28 -6.39 1.84 2.61
C ASN A 28 -5.37 0.72 2.37
N ALA A 29 -4.95 0.02 3.41
CA ALA A 29 -3.95 -1.05 3.30
C ALA A 29 -4.42 -2.21 2.41
N GLU A 30 -5.70 -2.60 2.49
CA GLU A 30 -6.27 -3.68 1.70
C GLU A 30 -6.26 -3.33 0.20
N HIS A 31 -6.77 -2.14 -0.14
CA HIS A 31 -6.69 -1.62 -1.50
C HIS A 31 -5.23 -1.56 -1.97
N THR A 32 -4.35 -0.96 -1.16
CA THR A 32 -2.93 -0.77 -1.52
C THR A 32 -2.23 -2.09 -1.81
N LEU A 33 -2.42 -3.12 -0.97
CA LEU A 33 -1.71 -4.39 -1.07
C LEU A 33 -2.37 -5.41 -2.01
N PHE A 34 -3.67 -5.31 -2.27
CA PHE A 34 -4.41 -6.37 -2.98
C PHE A 34 -5.15 -5.88 -4.22
N ARG A 35 -5.30 -4.57 -4.46
CA ARG A 35 -6.11 -4.05 -5.57
C ARG A 35 -5.40 -2.97 -6.41
N CYS A 36 -4.65 -2.07 -5.80
CA CYS A 36 -4.10 -0.87 -6.41
C CYS A 36 -3.19 -1.14 -7.62
N ASP A 37 -3.56 -0.61 -8.78
CA ASP A 37 -2.87 -0.84 -10.05
C ASP A 37 -1.40 -0.46 -9.99
N ARG A 38 -1.02 0.59 -9.26
CA ARG A 38 0.38 0.96 -9.08
C ARG A 38 1.31 -0.21 -8.71
N TRP A 39 0.81 -1.16 -7.92
CA TRP A 39 1.59 -2.28 -7.40
C TRP A 39 1.36 -3.59 -8.17
N TRP A 40 0.65 -3.56 -9.31
CA TRP A 40 0.23 -4.77 -10.03
C TRP A 40 1.41 -5.67 -10.41
N ARG A 41 2.52 -5.10 -10.88
CA ARG A 41 3.72 -5.88 -11.30
C ARG A 41 4.34 -6.63 -10.13
N HIS A 42 4.57 -5.93 -9.02
CA HIS A 42 5.17 -6.50 -7.82
C HIS A 42 4.25 -7.54 -7.16
N ARG A 43 2.93 -7.30 -7.17
CA ARG A 43 1.95 -8.32 -6.76
C ARG A 43 2.04 -9.55 -7.63
N ARG A 44 2.07 -9.37 -8.95
CA ARG A 44 2.13 -10.51 -9.88
C ARG A 44 3.38 -11.34 -9.70
N GLU A 45 4.52 -10.71 -9.47
CA GLU A 45 5.78 -11.40 -9.18
C GLU A 45 5.69 -12.21 -7.87
N LEU A 46 5.08 -11.64 -6.83
CA LEU A 46 4.83 -12.34 -5.58
C LEU A 46 3.89 -13.54 -5.76
N GLU A 47 2.79 -13.37 -6.49
CA GLU A 47 1.82 -14.45 -6.79
C GLU A 47 2.48 -15.64 -7.46
N VAL A 48 3.34 -15.38 -8.45
CA VAL A 48 4.12 -16.41 -9.13
C VAL A 48 5.04 -17.14 -8.14
N ARG A 49 5.70 -16.40 -7.25
CA ARG A 49 6.63 -16.97 -6.26
C ARG A 49 5.93 -17.83 -5.20
N ILE A 50 4.76 -17.40 -4.71
CA ILE A 50 3.99 -18.15 -3.70
C ILE A 50 3.06 -19.21 -4.31
N GLY A 51 2.90 -19.21 -5.63
CA GLY A 51 2.05 -20.15 -6.38
C GLY A 51 0.55 -19.97 -6.10
N ALA A 52 0.10 -18.76 -5.78
CA ALA A 52 -1.30 -18.45 -5.50
C ALA A 52 -1.60 -16.98 -5.75
N ALA A 53 -2.86 -16.66 -6.03
CA ALA A 53 -3.34 -15.27 -6.05
C ALA A 53 -3.16 -14.63 -4.69
N LEU A 54 -2.75 -13.36 -4.66
CA LEU A 54 -2.51 -12.61 -3.43
C LEU A 54 -3.81 -11.99 -2.95
N GLU A 55 -4.47 -12.66 -2.01
CA GLU A 55 -5.71 -12.23 -1.37
C GLU A 55 -5.53 -12.20 0.15
N PRO A 56 -6.34 -11.42 0.90
CA PRO A 56 -6.26 -11.38 2.36
C PRO A 56 -6.30 -12.78 3.00
N ASP A 57 -7.18 -13.64 2.50
CA ASP A 57 -7.40 -14.99 3.03
C ASP A 57 -6.29 -15.98 2.64
N THR A 58 -5.66 -15.78 1.48
CA THR A 58 -4.63 -16.69 0.97
C THR A 58 -3.23 -16.31 1.44
N MET A 59 -2.98 -15.01 1.68
CA MET A 59 -1.67 -14.46 2.02
C MET A 59 -1.09 -15.11 3.28
N VAL A 60 -1.85 -15.11 4.39
CA VAL A 60 -1.37 -15.66 5.67
C VAL A 60 -1.12 -17.16 5.56
N SER A 61 -2.05 -17.89 4.93
CA SER A 61 -1.92 -19.33 4.67
C SER A 61 -0.62 -19.64 3.92
N LYS A 62 -0.32 -18.90 2.84
CA LYS A 62 0.92 -19.06 2.07
C LYS A 62 2.17 -18.69 2.86
N MET A 63 2.12 -17.65 3.69
CA MET A 63 3.25 -17.25 4.53
C MET A 63 3.64 -18.35 5.54
N LEU A 64 2.66 -19.10 6.05
CA LEU A 64 2.89 -20.17 7.03
C LEU A 64 3.42 -21.47 6.40
N GLU A 65 3.24 -21.67 5.09
CA GLU A 65 3.73 -22.88 4.41
C GLU A 65 5.26 -22.95 4.34
N LYS A 66 5.95 -21.82 4.12
CA LYS A 66 7.41 -21.77 3.94
C LYS A 66 7.99 -20.43 4.38
N THR A 67 9.17 -20.48 4.99
CA THR A 67 9.95 -19.27 5.33
C THR A 67 10.26 -18.41 4.10
N ASP A 68 10.46 -19.01 2.92
CA ASP A 68 10.65 -18.25 1.68
C ASP A 68 9.41 -17.43 1.30
N HIS A 69 8.21 -18.00 1.41
CA HIS A 69 6.96 -17.28 1.16
C HIS A 69 6.78 -16.14 2.17
N TRP A 70 7.04 -16.41 3.45
CA TRP A 70 7.03 -15.37 4.48
C TRP A 70 7.94 -14.19 4.11
N ASN A 71 9.19 -14.47 3.73
CA ASN A 71 10.15 -13.46 3.35
C ASN A 71 9.75 -12.71 2.07
N ALA A 72 9.18 -13.41 1.08
CA ALA A 72 8.68 -12.80 -0.14
C ALA A 72 7.53 -11.81 0.15
N VAL A 73 6.53 -12.23 0.92
CA VAL A 73 5.40 -11.37 1.30
C VAL A 73 5.87 -10.18 2.15
N LYS A 74 6.75 -10.42 3.14
CA LYS A 74 7.34 -9.37 3.96
C LYS A 74 8.08 -8.33 3.11
N THR A 75 8.85 -8.79 2.12
CA THR A 75 9.61 -7.91 1.22
C THR A 75 8.68 -7.06 0.36
N TYR A 76 7.66 -7.68 -0.23
CA TYR A 76 6.64 -6.98 -1.01
C TYR A 76 5.89 -5.92 -0.17
N ALA A 77 5.34 -6.32 0.97
CA ALA A 77 4.58 -5.42 1.85
C ALA A 77 5.47 -4.28 2.37
N GLY A 78 6.72 -4.59 2.75
CA GLY A 78 7.70 -3.59 3.18
C GLY A 78 7.98 -2.57 2.08
N MET A 79 8.27 -3.03 0.86
CA MET A 79 8.51 -2.15 -0.28
C MET A 79 7.30 -1.22 -0.54
N VAL A 80 6.10 -1.77 -0.64
CA VAL A 80 4.88 -1.00 -0.91
C VAL A 80 4.62 0.05 0.17
N LEU A 81 4.65 -0.36 1.43
CA LEU A 81 4.33 0.51 2.56
C LEU A 81 5.39 1.60 2.75
N SER A 82 6.67 1.25 2.67
CA SER A 82 7.76 2.21 2.83
C SER A 82 7.81 3.24 1.70
N THR A 83 7.60 2.81 0.44
CA THR A 83 7.53 3.76 -0.69
C THR A 83 6.37 4.72 -0.53
N LYS A 84 5.16 4.22 -0.24
CA LYS A 84 3.97 5.07 -0.07
C LYS A 84 4.11 6.02 1.12
N GLU A 85 4.73 5.56 2.22
CA GLU A 85 5.01 6.42 3.38
C GLU A 85 6.01 7.54 3.06
N GLU A 86 7.08 7.23 2.34
CA GLU A 86 8.07 8.24 1.97
C GLU A 86 7.46 9.31 1.06
N GLU A 87 6.67 8.92 0.07
CA GLU A 87 6.03 9.88 -0.84
C GLU A 87 5.05 10.79 -0.12
N GLU A 88 4.20 10.24 0.74
CA GLU A 88 3.29 11.06 1.55
C GLU A 88 4.07 12.01 2.47
N ARG A 89 5.20 11.56 3.02
CA ARG A 89 6.09 12.41 3.81
C ARG A 89 6.66 13.57 2.99
N GLN A 90 7.00 13.34 1.72
CA GLN A 90 7.46 14.41 0.83
C GLN A 90 6.33 15.38 0.48
N VAL A 91 5.13 14.89 0.18
CA VAL A 91 3.94 15.73 -0.05
C VAL A 91 3.66 16.63 1.16
N GLN A 92 3.71 16.09 2.38
CA GLN A 92 3.50 16.87 3.61
C GLN A 92 4.61 17.91 3.84
N LYS A 93 5.86 17.61 3.50
CA LYS A 93 6.96 18.60 3.57
C LYS A 93 6.72 19.76 2.60
N ILE A 94 6.31 19.45 1.36
CA ILE A 94 6.02 20.46 0.33
C ILE A 94 4.83 21.33 0.76
N ALA A 95 3.72 20.73 1.23
CA ALA A 95 2.56 21.47 1.70
C ALA A 95 2.90 22.44 2.84
N ARG A 96 3.68 21.96 3.83
CA ARG A 96 4.16 22.79 4.94
C ARG A 96 5.05 23.93 4.48
N ALA A 97 5.97 23.69 3.54
CA ALA A 97 6.84 24.71 2.99
C ALA A 97 6.05 25.76 2.18
N ALA A 98 4.97 25.35 1.52
CA ALA A 98 4.07 26.23 0.77
C ALA A 98 3.06 26.99 1.65
N GLY A 99 3.01 26.74 2.96
CA GLY A 99 2.01 27.34 3.85
C GLY A 99 0.58 26.84 3.62
N VAL A 100 0.41 25.77 2.84
CA VAL A 100 -0.88 25.12 2.60
C VAL A 100 -1.13 24.15 3.75
N ARG A 101 -2.28 24.31 4.40
CA ARG A 101 -2.65 23.52 5.58
C ARG A 101 -3.15 22.14 5.19
#